data_AF-A0A3N5YNF1-F1
#
_entry.id   AF-A0A3N5YNF1-F1
#
_cell.length_a   1.000
_cell.length_b   1.000
_cell.length_c   1.000
_cell.angle_alpha   90.00
_cell.angle_beta   90.00
_cell.angle_gamma   90.00
#
_symmetry.space_group_name_H-M   'P 1'
#
loop_
_entity.id
_entity.type
_entity.pdbx_description
1 polymer ?
#
loop_
_entity_poly.entity_id
_entity_poly.type
_entity_poly.pdbx_seq_one_letter_code
_entity_poly.pdbx_strand_id
1 'polypeptide(L)'
;MRQECSGFALVIALIIALMLSLLCLSLTLSSMKEFQISNEFESHERALQIAEAGFNLARQDLRGNQLDQLLMQPGTVRVFKPDQTAPNWARRNPISPIDARNIDFEHMTSTGGSAISVTGLLTPTLGTVLEGGRYFARITDNPEADNDPTRDEDGTIYLRVIGIAQGLPGEVTSSGSNRKNAVAIIEGVLHRDTSFDMTAPMSFLGPRINAEFGGQPFLIDGYDHVDMSAGDLDKMGKGADKHTDPLEFPAVSCLDPNGAGGSVNDIKLSLNQNQYDSLVGAGGSPSVVDDTNEVQNSPNPDARNVLDPSYLASIARKLAAIADLRYEGDQSLGGNGQDALALGSPEDPKITYVHGNLDVSGSIVGAGLLLVTGDLKGNGSLIYEGLILVLGTGNVDFGGSNNGVLGGLVAANLVGSPPTFGPTSLKMHGNSDFYFRGDSIRMAVSL
;
A
#
# COMPACT_ATOMS: atom_id res chain seq x y z
N MET A 1 -46.37 -81.79 -17.78
CA MET A 1 -46.99 -80.54 -17.27
C MET A 1 -46.40 -79.98 -15.97
N ARG A 2 -46.17 -80.73 -14.87
CA ARG A 2 -45.54 -80.14 -13.65
C ARG A 2 -44.03 -79.82 -13.78
N GLN A 3 -43.29 -80.51 -14.65
CA GLN A 3 -41.85 -80.24 -14.87
C GLN A 3 -41.58 -79.02 -15.77
N GLU A 4 -42.51 -78.64 -16.65
CA GLU A 4 -42.33 -77.50 -17.58
C GLU A 4 -42.49 -76.14 -16.87
N CYS A 5 -43.36 -76.04 -15.86
CA CYS A 5 -43.53 -74.81 -15.09
C CYS A 5 -42.31 -74.47 -14.20
N SER A 6 -41.53 -75.48 -13.79
CA SER A 6 -40.37 -75.27 -12.91
C SER A 6 -39.18 -74.65 -13.64
N GLY A 7 -39.02 -74.93 -14.94
CA GLY A 7 -37.97 -74.31 -15.77
C GLY A 7 -38.24 -72.83 -16.02
N PHE A 8 -39.50 -72.47 -16.28
CA PHE A 8 -39.91 -71.08 -16.50
C PHE A 8 -39.78 -70.22 -15.24
N ALA A 9 -40.13 -70.76 -14.07
CA ALA A 9 -39.93 -70.08 -12.78
C ALA A 9 -38.46 -69.79 -12.49
N LEU A 10 -37.55 -70.71 -12.85
CA LEU A 10 -36.10 -70.52 -12.66
C LEU A 10 -35.53 -69.46 -13.60
N VAL A 11 -36.01 -69.38 -14.84
CA VAL A 11 -35.63 -68.32 -15.78
C VAL A 11 -36.10 -66.95 -15.30
N ILE A 12 -37.34 -66.83 -14.80
CA ILE A 12 -37.85 -65.58 -14.22
C ILE A 12 -37.02 -65.16 -13.01
N ALA A 13 -36.74 -66.09 -12.09
CA ALA A 13 -35.91 -65.80 -10.92
C ALA A 13 -34.50 -65.32 -11.31
N LEU A 14 -33.91 -65.91 -12.36
CA LEU A 14 -32.61 -65.50 -12.88
C LEU A 14 -32.64 -64.11 -13.51
N ILE A 15 -33.68 -63.78 -14.28
CA ILE A 15 -33.87 -62.44 -14.87
C ILE A 15 -34.03 -61.39 -13.76
N ILE A 16 -34.84 -61.68 -12.73
CA ILE A 16 -35.05 -60.78 -11.60
C ILE A 16 -33.74 -60.59 -10.82
N ALA A 17 -32.99 -61.66 -10.56
CA ALA A 17 -31.70 -61.59 -9.87
C ALA A 17 -30.66 -60.78 -10.66
N LEU A 18 -30.64 -60.92 -11.99
CA LEU A 18 -29.76 -60.14 -12.86
C LEU A 18 -30.14 -58.66 -12.88
N MET A 19 -31.44 -58.35 -12.99
CA MET A 19 -31.94 -56.97 -12.91
C MET A 19 -31.62 -56.31 -11.57
N LEU A 20 -31.83 -57.03 -10.46
CA LEU A 20 -31.48 -56.54 -9.12
C LEU A 20 -29.97 -56.33 -8.96
N SER A 21 -29.14 -57.24 -9.49
CA SER A 21 -27.68 -57.10 -9.46
C SER A 21 -27.21 -55.87 -10.25
N LEU A 22 -27.80 -55.63 -11.42
CA LEU A 22 -27.51 -54.44 -12.23
C LEU A 22 -27.95 -53.15 -11.52
N LEU A 23 -29.09 -53.17 -10.84
CA LEU A 23 -29.57 -52.03 -10.05
C LEU A 23 -28.67 -51.74 -8.85
N CYS A 24 -28.25 -52.77 -8.10
CA CYS A 24 -27.31 -52.63 -6.99
C CYS A 24 -25.95 -52.10 -7.47
N LEU A 25 -25.44 -52.57 -8.60
CA LEU A 25 -24.20 -52.08 -9.20
C LEU A 25 -24.33 -50.61 -9.59
N SER A 26 -25.44 -50.23 -10.24
CA SER A 26 -25.71 -48.84 -10.62
C SER A 26 -25.78 -47.90 -9.40
N LEU A 27 -26.45 -48.31 -8.33
CA LEU A 27 -26.54 -47.51 -7.09
C LEU A 27 -25.17 -47.35 -6.42
N THR A 28 -24.37 -48.42 -6.40
CA THR A 28 -23.01 -48.39 -5.84
C THR A 28 -22.12 -47.43 -6.62
N LEU A 29 -22.16 -47.49 -7.96
CA LEU A 29 -21.41 -46.59 -8.82
C LEU A 29 -21.87 -45.13 -8.71
N SER A 30 -23.18 -44.87 -8.53
CA SER A 30 -23.70 -43.52 -8.29
C SER A 30 -23.18 -42.96 -6.97
N SER A 31 -23.27 -43.75 -5.89
CA SER A 31 -22.83 -43.33 -4.56
C SER A 31 -21.32 -43.04 -4.51
N MET A 32 -20.49 -43.85 -5.19
CA MET A 32 -19.05 -43.58 -5.30
C MET A 32 -18.77 -42.27 -6.04
N LYS A 33 -19.50 -41.98 -7.12
CA LYS A 33 -19.35 -40.72 -7.87
C LYS A 33 -19.79 -39.52 -7.04
N GLU A 34 -20.91 -39.61 -6.35
CA GLU A 34 -21.41 -38.54 -5.47
C GLU A 34 -20.41 -38.24 -4.34
N PHE A 35 -19.83 -39.28 -3.73
CA PHE A 35 -18.79 -39.11 -2.71
C PHE A 35 -17.55 -38.41 -3.27
N GLN A 36 -17.08 -38.82 -4.45
CA GLN A 36 -15.94 -38.18 -5.12
C GLN A 36 -16.22 -36.71 -5.44
N ILE A 37 -17.38 -36.40 -6.02
CA ILE A 37 -17.79 -35.03 -6.34
C ILE A 37 -17.87 -34.18 -5.07
N SER A 38 -18.50 -34.69 -4.01
CA SER A 38 -18.64 -33.98 -2.74
C SER A 38 -17.28 -33.66 -2.13
N ASN A 39 -16.35 -34.61 -2.14
CA ASN A 39 -15.02 -34.40 -1.56
C ASN A 39 -14.16 -33.43 -2.39
N GLU A 40 -14.22 -33.52 -3.73
CA GLU A 40 -13.53 -32.57 -4.60
C GLU A 40 -14.10 -31.16 -4.46
N PHE A 41 -15.43 -31.02 -4.31
CA PHE A 41 -16.08 -29.75 -4.05
C PHE A 41 -15.63 -29.14 -2.72
N GLU A 42 -15.68 -29.91 -1.63
CA GLU A 42 -15.23 -29.48 -0.30
C GLU A 42 -13.75 -29.08 -0.30
N SER A 43 -12.90 -29.85 -0.97
CA SER A 43 -11.47 -29.55 -1.07
C SER A 43 -11.22 -28.27 -1.87
N HIS A 44 -11.98 -28.04 -2.95
CA HIS A 44 -11.89 -26.82 -3.76
C HIS A 44 -12.35 -25.58 -3.00
N GLU A 45 -13.45 -25.67 -2.26
CA GLU A 45 -13.96 -24.58 -1.41
C GLU A 45 -12.93 -24.20 -0.33
N ARG A 46 -12.31 -25.20 0.31
CA ARG A 46 -11.21 -24.97 1.25
C ARG A 46 -10.01 -24.28 0.60
N ALA A 47 -9.59 -24.74 -0.58
CA ALA A 47 -8.48 -24.12 -1.30
C ALA A 47 -8.76 -22.65 -1.64
N LEU A 48 -10.01 -22.33 -2.01
CA LEU A 48 -10.44 -20.97 -2.29
C LEU A 48 -10.42 -20.10 -1.02
N GLN A 49 -10.98 -20.57 0.09
CA GLN A 49 -10.95 -19.85 1.37
C GLN A 49 -9.52 -19.55 1.83
N ILE A 50 -8.60 -20.51 1.68
CA ILE A 50 -7.18 -20.32 1.97
C ILE A 50 -6.56 -19.26 1.04
N ALA A 51 -6.90 -19.26 -0.24
CA ALA A 51 -6.42 -18.26 -1.18
C ALA A 51 -6.96 -16.85 -0.86
N GLU A 52 -8.24 -16.72 -0.49
CA GLU A 52 -8.87 -15.44 -0.12
C GLU A 52 -8.24 -14.84 1.14
N ALA A 53 -8.07 -15.66 2.18
CA ALA A 53 -7.42 -15.23 3.41
C ALA A 53 -5.94 -14.89 3.17
N GLY A 54 -5.23 -15.70 2.38
CA GLY A 54 -3.85 -15.41 1.96
C GLY A 54 -3.73 -14.11 1.15
N PHE A 55 -4.72 -13.80 0.30
CA PHE A 55 -4.78 -12.54 -0.45
C PHE A 55 -4.93 -11.33 0.47
N ASN A 56 -5.80 -11.41 1.47
CA ASN A 56 -5.99 -10.31 2.43
C ASN A 56 -4.75 -10.07 3.30
N LEU A 57 -4.10 -11.15 3.76
CA LEU A 57 -2.84 -11.05 4.51
C LEU A 57 -1.73 -10.45 3.65
N ALA A 58 -1.53 -10.97 2.44
CA ALA A 58 -0.54 -10.42 1.52
C ALA A 58 -0.80 -8.95 1.18
N ARG A 59 -2.06 -8.54 1.03
CA ARG A 59 -2.42 -7.12 0.82
C ARG A 59 -2.05 -6.25 2.02
N GLN A 60 -2.20 -6.76 3.24
CA GLN A 60 -1.80 -6.06 4.45
C GLN A 60 -0.27 -5.93 4.53
N ASP A 61 0.46 -6.97 4.15
CA ASP A 61 1.93 -6.98 4.12
C ASP A 61 2.50 -5.98 3.09
N LEU A 62 1.71 -5.56 2.09
CA LEU A 62 2.14 -4.54 1.12
C LEU A 62 2.09 -3.11 1.65
N ARG A 63 1.38 -2.85 2.77
CA ARG A 63 1.27 -1.50 3.36
C ARG A 63 2.61 -1.08 3.96
N GLY A 64 3.04 0.16 3.75
CA GLY A 64 4.30 0.68 4.29
C GLY A 64 5.56 0.28 3.53
N ASN A 65 5.48 -0.73 2.64
CA ASN A 65 6.64 -1.26 1.92
C ASN A 65 6.80 -0.62 0.54
N GLN A 66 8.05 -0.45 0.08
CA GLN A 66 8.36 0.02 -1.27
C GLN A 66 8.15 -1.11 -2.29
N LEU A 67 7.34 -0.86 -3.33
CA LEU A 67 6.97 -1.90 -4.32
C LEU A 67 8.17 -2.39 -5.11
N ASP A 68 9.05 -1.49 -5.58
CA ASP A 68 10.27 -1.85 -6.31
C ASP A 68 11.17 -2.80 -5.51
N GLN A 69 11.34 -2.54 -4.22
CA GLN A 69 12.15 -3.41 -3.35
C GLN A 69 11.53 -4.81 -3.24
N LEU A 70 10.20 -4.89 -3.13
CA LEU A 70 9.48 -6.16 -3.07
C LEU A 70 9.53 -6.88 -4.43
N LEU A 71 9.37 -6.18 -5.55
CA LEU A 71 9.47 -6.74 -6.90
C LEU A 71 10.85 -7.32 -7.17
N MET A 72 11.92 -6.68 -6.69
CA MET A 72 13.30 -7.16 -6.78
C MET A 72 13.65 -8.26 -5.77
N GLN A 73 12.84 -8.44 -4.71
CA GLN A 73 13.17 -9.35 -3.62
C GLN A 73 13.30 -10.80 -4.12
N PRO A 74 14.50 -11.43 -3.99
CA PRO A 74 14.69 -12.80 -4.40
C PRO A 74 14.06 -13.75 -3.38
N GLY A 75 13.07 -14.52 -3.83
CA GLY A 75 12.50 -15.66 -3.13
C GLY A 75 12.96 -16.97 -3.72
N THR A 76 12.84 -18.05 -2.96
CA THR A 76 13.04 -19.41 -3.50
C THR A 76 11.79 -20.22 -3.25
N VAL A 77 11.35 -20.97 -4.25
CA VAL A 77 10.25 -21.94 -4.12
C VAL A 77 10.80 -23.31 -4.50
N ARG A 78 10.42 -24.34 -3.73
CA ARG A 78 10.79 -25.71 -4.07
C ARG A 78 9.84 -26.26 -5.13
N VAL A 79 10.43 -26.84 -6.17
CA VAL A 79 9.71 -27.47 -7.26
C VAL A 79 10.02 -28.96 -7.32
N PHE A 80 8.99 -29.78 -7.31
CA PHE A 80 9.10 -31.24 -7.29
C PHE A 80 8.72 -31.85 -8.63
N LYS A 81 7.77 -31.24 -9.33
CA LYS A 81 7.37 -31.59 -10.69
C LYS A 81 7.37 -30.33 -11.56
N PRO A 82 8.53 -29.96 -12.16
CA PRO A 82 8.63 -28.74 -12.95
C PRO A 82 7.71 -28.80 -14.17
N ASP A 83 6.92 -27.74 -14.36
CA ASP A 83 6.14 -27.54 -15.57
C ASP A 83 7.04 -26.97 -16.68
N GLN A 84 7.48 -27.83 -17.60
CA GLN A 84 8.33 -27.44 -18.73
C GLN A 84 7.55 -26.77 -19.87
N THR A 85 6.22 -26.73 -19.78
CA THR A 85 5.31 -26.23 -20.82
C THR A 85 4.59 -24.95 -20.40
N ALA A 86 4.92 -24.41 -19.22
CA ALA A 86 4.24 -23.26 -18.64
C ALA A 86 4.34 -22.03 -19.59
N PRO A 87 3.21 -21.49 -20.07
CA PRO A 87 3.20 -20.27 -20.85
C PRO A 87 3.72 -19.07 -20.02
N ASN A 88 4.16 -18.00 -20.67
CA ASN A 88 4.80 -16.87 -19.99
C ASN A 88 3.94 -16.25 -18.86
N TRP A 89 2.61 -16.21 -19.00
CA TRP A 89 1.70 -15.74 -17.94
C TRP A 89 1.70 -16.64 -16.69
N ALA A 90 2.02 -17.93 -16.85
CA ALA A 90 2.13 -18.87 -15.73
C ALA A 90 3.41 -18.64 -14.92
N ARG A 91 4.38 -17.86 -15.46
CA ARG A 91 5.55 -17.39 -14.72
C ARG A 91 5.21 -16.33 -13.67
N ARG A 92 3.98 -15.78 -13.64
CA ARG A 92 3.50 -14.93 -12.53
C ARG A 92 3.07 -15.73 -11.31
N ASN A 93 2.85 -17.04 -11.47
CA ASN A 93 2.53 -17.88 -10.32
C ASN A 93 3.74 -17.95 -9.37
N PRO A 94 3.53 -17.95 -8.04
CA PRO A 94 4.59 -18.27 -7.09
C PRO A 94 5.07 -19.73 -7.25
N ILE A 95 4.14 -20.65 -7.49
CA ILE A 95 4.39 -22.07 -7.73
C ILE A 95 3.53 -22.56 -8.90
N SER A 96 4.02 -23.48 -9.72
CA SER A 96 3.22 -23.98 -10.84
C SER A 96 1.98 -24.75 -10.33
N PRO A 97 0.81 -24.65 -10.98
CA PRO A 97 -0.40 -25.38 -10.56
C PRO A 97 -0.21 -26.90 -10.57
N ILE A 98 0.62 -27.42 -11.47
CA ILE A 98 0.97 -28.84 -11.53
C ILE A 98 1.73 -29.26 -10.28
N ASP A 99 2.69 -28.45 -9.86
CA ASP A 99 3.49 -28.75 -8.67
C ASP A 99 2.65 -28.59 -7.39
N ALA A 100 1.86 -27.52 -7.28
CA ALA A 100 0.93 -27.29 -6.18
C ALA A 100 -0.06 -28.46 -5.97
N ARG A 101 -0.54 -29.06 -7.07
CA ARG A 101 -1.45 -30.23 -7.02
C ARG A 101 -0.77 -31.51 -6.54
N ASN A 102 0.55 -31.66 -6.77
CA ASN A 102 1.29 -32.91 -6.57
C ASN A 102 2.31 -32.86 -5.43
N ILE A 103 2.18 -31.89 -4.53
CA ILE A 103 3.05 -31.71 -3.38
C ILE A 103 2.40 -32.28 -2.11
N ASP A 104 3.17 -33.02 -1.30
CA ASP A 104 2.80 -33.33 0.08
C ASP A 104 3.79 -32.64 1.04
N PHE A 105 3.36 -31.58 1.72
CA PHE A 105 4.19 -30.77 2.62
C PHE A 105 4.54 -31.47 3.95
N GLU A 106 3.81 -32.51 4.36
CA GLU A 106 4.03 -33.20 5.63
C GLU A 106 5.13 -34.27 5.53
N HIS A 107 5.31 -34.83 4.33
CA HIS A 107 6.22 -35.95 4.08
C HIS A 107 7.43 -35.56 3.22
N MET A 108 7.71 -34.26 3.07
CA MET A 108 8.91 -33.80 2.36
C MET A 108 10.16 -34.13 3.16
N THR A 109 11.10 -34.87 2.55
CA THR A 109 12.47 -34.86 3.03
C THR A 109 13.12 -33.53 2.61
N SER A 110 13.95 -32.95 3.47
CA SER A 110 14.63 -31.67 3.22
C SER A 110 15.52 -31.67 1.95
N THR A 111 15.73 -32.83 1.34
CA THR A 111 16.54 -33.09 0.13
C THR A 111 15.71 -33.26 -1.15
N GLY A 112 14.38 -33.28 -1.08
CA GLY A 112 13.51 -33.40 -2.26
C GLY A 112 13.21 -32.05 -2.94
N GLY A 113 13.23 -32.04 -4.27
CA GLY A 113 12.85 -30.90 -5.12
C GLY A 113 14.00 -29.94 -5.47
N SER A 114 13.97 -29.38 -6.68
CA SER A 114 14.90 -28.31 -7.10
C SER A 114 14.37 -26.96 -6.60
N ALA A 115 15.24 -26.16 -5.99
CA ALA A 115 14.89 -24.78 -5.63
C ALA A 115 14.96 -23.89 -6.89
N ILE A 116 13.88 -23.19 -7.18
CA ILE A 116 13.83 -22.19 -8.26
C ILE A 116 13.77 -20.80 -7.61
N SER A 117 14.58 -19.88 -8.11
CA SER A 117 14.52 -18.47 -7.71
C SER A 117 13.31 -17.80 -8.39
N VAL A 118 12.52 -17.08 -7.60
CA VAL A 118 11.38 -16.29 -8.04
C VAL A 118 11.44 -14.91 -7.40
N THR A 119 11.25 -13.86 -8.17
CA THR A 119 11.21 -12.47 -7.68
C THR A 119 9.80 -12.10 -7.23
N GLY A 120 9.65 -11.15 -6.29
CA GLY A 120 8.34 -10.70 -5.83
C GLY A 120 7.62 -11.67 -4.90
N LEU A 121 8.31 -12.64 -4.31
CA LEU A 121 7.69 -13.64 -3.43
C LEU A 121 7.44 -13.06 -2.03
N LEU A 122 6.18 -13.01 -1.60
CA LEU A 122 5.78 -12.48 -0.29
C LEU A 122 5.74 -13.55 0.81
N THR A 123 5.79 -14.83 0.45
CA THR A 123 5.71 -15.96 1.38
C THR A 123 7.04 -16.69 1.54
N PRO A 124 7.27 -17.41 2.64
CA PRO A 124 8.43 -18.29 2.79
C PRO A 124 8.49 -19.39 1.70
N THR A 125 9.66 -20.03 1.57
CA THR A 125 9.92 -21.06 0.55
C THR A 125 8.93 -22.25 0.53
N LEU A 126 8.33 -22.58 1.67
CA LEU A 126 7.36 -23.66 1.80
C LEU A 126 5.91 -23.16 1.91
N GLY A 127 5.68 -21.87 1.66
CA GLY A 127 4.38 -21.22 1.84
C GLY A 127 3.98 -21.09 3.31
N THR A 128 2.96 -20.29 3.54
CA THR A 128 2.42 -20.03 4.89
C THR A 128 1.27 -20.98 5.18
N VAL A 129 1.23 -21.55 6.40
CA VAL A 129 0.18 -22.50 6.82
C VAL A 129 -1.08 -21.74 7.20
N LEU A 130 -2.22 -22.19 6.68
CA LEU A 130 -3.53 -21.64 7.03
C LEU A 130 -4.60 -22.76 6.95
N GLU A 131 -5.36 -22.93 8.04
CA GLU A 131 -6.53 -23.83 8.14
C GLU A 131 -6.37 -25.24 7.50
N GLY A 132 -5.27 -25.94 7.79
CA GLY A 132 -5.04 -27.30 7.27
C GLY A 132 -4.56 -27.36 5.82
N GLY A 133 -4.28 -26.21 5.21
CA GLY A 133 -3.56 -26.09 3.94
C GLY A 133 -2.49 -25.01 4.00
N ARG A 134 -2.08 -24.52 2.82
CA ARG A 134 -1.03 -23.50 2.67
C ARG A 134 -1.36 -22.54 1.55
N TYR A 135 -0.84 -21.31 1.64
CA TYR A 135 -0.86 -20.39 0.52
C TYR A 135 0.56 -19.91 0.15
N PHE A 136 0.69 -19.54 -1.12
CA PHE A 136 1.84 -18.82 -1.66
C PHE A 136 1.35 -17.52 -2.27
N ALA A 137 2.04 -16.42 -2.00
CA ALA A 137 1.71 -15.12 -2.56
C ALA A 137 2.92 -14.54 -3.28
N ARG A 138 2.66 -13.95 -4.45
CA ARG A 138 3.67 -13.28 -5.26
C ARG A 138 3.09 -12.04 -5.91
N ILE A 139 3.90 -11.00 -5.95
CA ILE A 139 3.64 -9.81 -6.76
C ILE A 139 4.43 -9.87 -8.06
N THR A 140 3.87 -9.29 -9.10
CA THR A 140 4.55 -9.05 -10.36
C THR A 140 4.09 -7.73 -10.93
N ASP A 141 5.02 -7.01 -11.52
CA ASP A 141 4.77 -5.80 -12.27
C ASP A 141 3.75 -6.01 -13.42
N ASN A 142 3.01 -4.96 -13.76
CA ASN A 142 2.18 -4.94 -14.96
C ASN A 142 3.08 -4.65 -16.17
N PRO A 143 3.01 -5.42 -17.27
CA PRO A 143 3.87 -5.16 -18.42
C PRO A 143 3.46 -3.84 -19.07
N GLU A 144 4.06 -2.75 -18.62
CA GLU A 144 3.99 -1.44 -19.22
C GLU A 144 5.03 -1.30 -20.33
N ALA A 145 5.08 -0.13 -20.96
CA ALA A 145 5.75 0.08 -22.25
C ALA A 145 7.27 -0.15 -22.23
N ASP A 146 7.88 -0.28 -21.06
CA ASP A 146 9.33 -0.44 -20.85
C ASP A 146 9.78 -1.91 -20.73
N ASN A 147 8.85 -2.86 -20.48
CA ASN A 147 9.10 -4.28 -20.22
C ASN A 147 10.11 -4.55 -19.07
N ASP A 148 10.22 -3.68 -18.05
CA ASP A 148 11.05 -3.97 -16.87
C ASP A 148 10.24 -4.67 -15.77
N PRO A 149 10.38 -5.99 -15.55
CA PRO A 149 9.58 -6.72 -14.57
C PRO A 149 9.98 -6.44 -13.10
N THR A 150 10.90 -5.50 -12.86
CA THR A 150 11.52 -5.23 -11.56
C THR A 150 11.29 -3.83 -11.01
N ARG A 151 10.69 -2.93 -11.79
CA ARG A 151 10.36 -1.56 -11.40
C ARG A 151 8.91 -1.28 -11.78
N ASP A 152 8.23 -0.54 -10.95
CA ASP A 152 6.83 -0.13 -11.15
C ASP A 152 6.80 1.39 -11.36
N GLU A 153 6.45 1.88 -12.56
CA GLU A 153 6.38 3.32 -12.86
C GLU A 153 4.98 3.90 -12.59
N ASP A 154 3.92 3.08 -12.67
CA ASP A 154 2.52 3.53 -12.58
C ASP A 154 1.80 3.17 -11.26
N GLY A 155 2.49 2.48 -10.34
CA GLY A 155 1.97 2.08 -9.04
C GLY A 155 1.06 0.85 -9.10
N THR A 156 0.97 0.14 -10.23
CA THR A 156 0.01 -0.94 -10.49
C THR A 156 0.66 -2.31 -10.59
N ILE A 157 0.45 -3.13 -9.57
CA ILE A 157 0.99 -4.49 -9.52
C ILE A 157 -0.10 -5.57 -9.58
N TYR A 158 0.27 -6.75 -10.07
CA TYR A 158 -0.53 -7.96 -9.93
C TYR A 158 -0.13 -8.69 -8.65
N LEU A 159 -1.08 -8.89 -7.74
CA LEU A 159 -0.93 -9.81 -6.61
C LEU A 159 -1.61 -11.14 -6.96
N ARG A 160 -0.82 -12.22 -6.99
CA ARG A 160 -1.33 -13.57 -7.21
C ARG A 160 -1.10 -14.45 -6.00
N VAL A 161 -2.18 -15.07 -5.53
CA VAL A 161 -2.19 -16.00 -4.40
C VAL A 161 -2.67 -17.37 -4.84
N ILE A 162 -1.92 -18.40 -4.47
CA ILE A 162 -2.26 -19.81 -4.70
C ILE A 162 -2.55 -20.46 -3.36
N GLY A 163 -3.82 -20.83 -3.13
CA GLY A 163 -4.25 -21.63 -2.00
C GLY A 163 -4.20 -23.11 -2.33
N ILE A 164 -3.66 -23.91 -1.41
CA ILE A 164 -3.50 -25.36 -1.55
C ILE A 164 -4.17 -26.03 -0.36
N ALA A 165 -5.23 -26.80 -0.62
CA ALA A 165 -5.89 -27.64 0.37
C ALA A 165 -5.59 -29.11 0.10
N GLN A 166 -5.29 -29.86 1.15
CA GLN A 166 -5.02 -31.29 1.04
C GLN A 166 -6.31 -32.05 0.71
N GLY A 167 -6.25 -32.89 -0.33
CA GLY A 167 -7.31 -33.84 -0.67
C GLY A 167 -7.12 -35.21 -0.02
N LEU A 168 -8.03 -36.15 -0.32
CA LEU A 168 -7.93 -37.52 0.19
C LEU A 168 -6.70 -38.25 -0.38
N PRO A 169 -6.06 -39.14 0.41
CA PRO A 169 -5.03 -40.04 -0.10
C PRO A 169 -5.60 -41.01 -1.15
N GLY A 170 -4.98 -41.13 -2.33
CA GLY A 170 -5.19 -42.29 -3.20
C GLY A 170 -5.24 -42.08 -4.71
N GLU A 171 -5.11 -40.87 -5.27
CA GLU A 171 -5.43 -40.66 -6.70
C GLU A 171 -4.21 -40.43 -7.63
N VAL A 172 -3.10 -39.86 -7.14
CA VAL A 172 -1.92 -39.52 -7.97
C VAL A 172 -0.64 -39.69 -7.17
N THR A 173 0.44 -40.14 -7.81
CA THR A 173 1.80 -40.11 -7.22
C THR A 173 2.24 -38.66 -7.00
N SER A 174 2.26 -38.22 -5.74
CA SER A 174 2.79 -36.93 -5.31
C SER A 174 4.21 -37.08 -4.77
N SER A 175 4.94 -35.98 -4.62
CA SER A 175 6.27 -36.04 -4.01
C SER A 175 6.17 -36.46 -2.55
N GLY A 176 6.54 -37.71 -2.24
CA GLY A 176 6.54 -38.28 -0.90
C GLY A 176 5.26 -39.04 -0.49
N SER A 177 4.20 -39.05 -1.30
CA SER A 177 2.91 -39.67 -0.96
C SER A 177 2.04 -39.97 -2.20
N ASN A 178 0.80 -40.41 -1.99
CA ASN A 178 -0.24 -40.51 -3.02
C ASN A 178 -1.39 -39.55 -2.68
N ARG A 179 -1.17 -38.25 -2.78
CA ARG A 179 -2.17 -37.21 -2.46
C ARG A 179 -2.34 -36.24 -3.64
N LYS A 180 -3.58 -35.85 -3.91
CA LYS A 180 -3.92 -34.82 -4.89
C LYS A 180 -4.51 -33.64 -4.13
N ASN A 181 -3.87 -32.48 -4.24
CA ASN A 181 -4.38 -31.27 -3.60
C ASN A 181 -5.41 -30.58 -4.50
N ALA A 182 -6.36 -29.91 -3.86
CA ALA A 182 -7.15 -28.88 -4.50
C ALA A 182 -6.34 -27.58 -4.51
N VAL A 183 -6.38 -26.87 -5.63
CA VAL A 183 -5.63 -25.64 -5.86
C VAL A 183 -6.61 -24.57 -6.32
N ALA A 184 -6.58 -23.41 -5.67
CA ALA A 184 -7.28 -22.21 -6.09
C ALA A 184 -6.27 -21.09 -6.34
N ILE A 185 -6.54 -20.26 -7.34
CA ILE A 185 -5.67 -19.14 -7.71
C ILE A 185 -6.53 -17.89 -7.74
N ILE A 186 -6.11 -16.87 -6.99
CA ILE A 186 -6.69 -15.53 -7.01
C ILE A 186 -5.64 -14.60 -7.58
N GLU A 187 -6.06 -13.77 -8.55
CA GLU A 187 -5.27 -12.66 -9.06
C GLU A 187 -6.06 -11.37 -8.83
N GLY A 188 -5.42 -10.41 -8.19
CA GLY A 188 -5.92 -9.06 -8.04
C GLY A 188 -4.97 -8.07 -8.71
N VAL A 189 -5.55 -7.03 -9.31
CA VAL A 189 -4.80 -5.83 -9.69
C VAL A 189 -4.85 -4.89 -8.50
N LEU A 190 -3.70 -4.50 -7.99
CA LEU A 190 -3.57 -3.53 -6.93
C LEU A 190 -2.92 -2.29 -7.53
N HIS A 191 -3.49 -1.13 -7.25
CA HIS A 191 -2.94 0.15 -7.65
C HIS A 191 -2.72 0.98 -6.39
N ARG A 192 -1.48 1.46 -6.22
CA ARG A 192 -1.09 2.38 -5.17
C ARG A 192 -1.21 3.79 -5.72
N ASP A 193 -2.06 4.58 -5.07
CA ASP A 193 -2.25 5.97 -5.43
C ASP A 193 -0.99 6.76 -5.09
N THR A 194 -0.30 7.29 -6.10
CA THR A 194 0.95 8.04 -5.93
C THR A 194 0.75 9.55 -6.08
N SER A 195 -0.50 10.03 -6.00
CA SER A 195 -0.84 11.45 -6.22
C SER A 195 -0.04 12.41 -5.32
N PHE A 196 0.32 11.98 -4.11
CA PHE A 196 1.05 12.80 -3.13
C PHE A 196 2.57 12.53 -3.07
N ASP A 197 3.16 11.93 -4.10
CA ASP A 197 4.63 11.86 -4.24
C ASP A 197 5.17 13.25 -4.64
N MET A 198 5.12 14.18 -3.68
CA MET A 198 5.44 15.58 -3.90
C MET A 198 6.95 15.78 -4.00
N THR A 199 7.36 16.73 -4.83
CA THR A 199 8.75 17.12 -5.08
C THR A 199 9.15 18.35 -4.27
N ALA A 200 8.58 18.55 -3.07
CA ALA A 200 8.92 19.66 -2.19
C ALA A 200 8.54 19.33 -0.74
N PRO A 201 9.24 19.88 0.27
CA PRO A 201 8.87 19.70 1.66
C PRO A 201 7.59 20.46 2.02
N MET A 202 7.24 21.50 1.25
CA MET A 202 5.97 22.21 1.36
C MET A 202 5.33 22.44 -0.01
N SER A 203 4.07 22.05 -0.14
CA SER A 203 3.26 22.22 -1.34
C SER A 203 1.93 22.90 -1.01
N PHE A 204 1.64 24.02 -1.68
CA PHE A 204 0.40 24.77 -1.51
C PHE A 204 -0.45 24.69 -2.76
N LEU A 205 -1.71 24.30 -2.59
CA LEU A 205 -2.67 24.18 -3.68
C LEU A 205 -3.68 25.32 -3.66
N GLY A 206 -3.72 26.06 -4.74
CA GLY A 206 -4.68 27.12 -4.99
C GLY A 206 -4.06 28.39 -5.56
N PRO A 207 -4.93 29.34 -5.96
CA PRO A 207 -4.52 30.50 -6.76
C PRO A 207 -3.80 31.60 -5.95
N ARG A 208 -3.97 31.62 -4.63
CA ARG A 208 -3.46 32.65 -3.71
C ARG A 208 -3.04 32.04 -2.39
N ILE A 209 -2.03 32.64 -1.75
CA ILE A 209 -1.54 32.22 -0.43
C ILE A 209 -1.42 33.46 0.45
N ASN A 210 -2.01 33.41 1.64
CA ASN A 210 -1.76 34.41 2.68
C ASN A 210 -0.59 33.93 3.57
N ALA A 211 0.63 34.29 3.17
CA ALA A 211 1.85 33.91 3.85
C ALA A 211 2.33 34.99 4.83
N GLU A 212 2.71 34.58 6.03
CA GLU A 212 3.27 35.43 7.09
C GLU A 212 4.53 34.78 7.65
N PHE A 213 5.70 35.36 7.37
CA PHE A 213 6.98 34.90 7.90
C PHE A 213 7.49 35.86 8.96
N GLY A 214 7.58 35.38 10.20
CA GLY A 214 7.96 36.17 11.37
C GLY A 214 9.04 35.46 12.18
N GLY A 215 9.93 36.24 12.81
CA GLY A 215 11.01 35.66 13.61
C GLY A 215 12.20 35.13 12.79
N GLN A 216 13.27 34.84 13.51
CA GLN A 216 14.49 34.17 13.07
C GLN A 216 14.86 33.23 14.22
N PRO A 217 15.21 31.95 13.99
CA PRO A 217 15.49 31.28 12.71
C PRO A 217 14.42 30.27 12.24
N PHE A 218 14.09 30.21 10.95
CA PHE A 218 13.39 29.06 10.34
C PHE A 218 14.15 28.58 9.09
N LEU A 219 13.95 27.33 8.68
CA LEU A 219 14.53 26.74 7.47
C LEU A 219 13.50 25.87 6.74
N ILE A 220 13.48 25.97 5.41
CA ILE A 220 12.75 25.09 4.51
C ILE A 220 13.75 24.64 3.47
N ASP A 221 14.02 23.34 3.45
CA ASP A 221 15.09 22.74 2.67
C ASP A 221 14.55 21.65 1.74
N GLY A 222 14.67 21.90 0.44
CA GLY A 222 14.26 20.98 -0.63
C GLY A 222 15.29 19.89 -0.95
N TYR A 223 16.49 19.88 -0.38
CA TYR A 223 17.41 18.76 -0.59
C TYR A 223 16.87 17.46 -0.01
N ASP A 224 17.16 16.30 -0.62
CA ASP A 224 16.71 15.00 -0.10
C ASP A 224 17.59 14.54 1.06
N HIS A 225 17.05 14.57 2.27
CA HIS A 225 17.75 14.24 3.51
C HIS A 225 17.61 12.76 3.88
N VAL A 226 18.07 11.87 3.00
CA VAL A 226 17.95 10.40 3.15
C VAL A 226 18.54 9.85 4.45
N ASP A 227 19.60 10.48 4.96
CA ASP A 227 20.34 10.06 6.16
C ASP A 227 19.81 10.70 7.46
N MET A 228 18.82 11.59 7.37
CA MET A 228 18.26 12.30 8.53
C MET A 228 17.16 11.48 9.20
N SER A 229 17.08 11.54 10.53
CA SER A 229 15.99 10.95 11.32
C SER A 229 15.19 12.02 12.07
N ALA A 230 14.00 11.67 12.55
CA ALA A 230 13.23 12.55 13.43
C ALA A 230 14.02 13.04 14.68
N GLY A 231 14.98 12.24 15.17
CA GLY A 231 15.84 12.60 16.30
C GLY A 231 16.90 13.66 15.98
N ASP A 232 17.09 13.99 14.71
CA ASP A 232 18.02 15.03 14.25
C ASP A 232 17.30 16.38 14.09
N LEU A 233 15.99 16.37 13.83
CA LEU A 233 15.14 17.58 13.81
C LEU A 233 15.20 18.36 15.12
N ASP A 234 15.24 17.68 16.27
CA ASP A 234 15.29 18.32 17.60
C ASP A 234 16.64 19.02 17.87
N LYS A 235 17.70 18.69 17.10
CA LYS A 235 19.07 19.16 17.33
C LYS A 235 19.54 20.21 16.33
N MET A 236 18.80 20.42 15.26
CA MET A 236 19.25 21.28 14.16
C MET A 236 18.78 22.72 14.34
N GLY A 237 19.69 23.63 14.05
CA GLY A 237 19.43 25.05 13.88
C GLY A 237 20.19 25.53 12.66
N LYS A 238 19.47 26.00 11.63
CA LYS A 238 19.98 26.71 10.44
C LYS A 238 21.14 26.09 9.66
N GLY A 239 21.41 24.80 9.77
CA GLY A 239 22.64 24.26 9.19
C GLY A 239 22.68 22.75 9.07
N ALA A 240 21.57 22.12 8.70
CA ALA A 240 21.69 20.85 7.99
C ALA A 240 22.52 21.11 6.72
N ASP A 241 23.39 20.17 6.42
CA ASP A 241 24.62 20.27 5.65
C ASP A 241 24.63 21.25 4.47
N LYS A 242 25.77 21.90 4.24
CA LYS A 242 26.03 22.58 2.96
C LYS A 242 26.09 21.51 1.88
N HIS A 243 24.95 21.27 1.27
CA HIS A 243 24.75 20.27 0.24
C HIS A 243 25.74 20.48 -0.91
N THR A 244 26.50 19.44 -1.22
CA THR A 244 27.44 19.40 -2.34
C THR A 244 26.80 18.93 -3.64
N ASP A 245 25.58 18.41 -3.54
CA ASP A 245 24.81 17.85 -4.64
C ASP A 245 23.99 18.93 -5.36
N PRO A 246 23.65 18.74 -6.64
CA PRO A 246 22.76 19.66 -7.35
C PRO A 246 21.41 19.72 -6.64
N LEU A 247 20.83 20.94 -6.55
CA LEU A 247 19.48 21.16 -6.01
C LEU A 247 18.47 20.39 -6.87
N GLU A 248 17.90 19.31 -6.35
CA GLU A 248 16.92 18.48 -7.10
C GLU A 248 15.50 19.04 -6.99
N PHE A 249 15.12 19.58 -5.82
CA PHE A 249 13.74 19.94 -5.52
C PHE A 249 13.62 21.37 -4.94
N PRO A 250 12.52 22.10 -5.22
CA PRO A 250 12.24 23.39 -4.61
C PRO A 250 11.90 23.28 -3.12
N ALA A 251 12.17 24.34 -2.35
CA ALA A 251 11.78 24.42 -0.94
C ALA A 251 10.26 24.56 -0.79
N VAL A 252 9.63 25.36 -1.65
CA VAL A 252 8.17 25.50 -1.68
C VAL A 252 7.65 25.35 -3.10
N SER A 253 6.75 24.40 -3.28
CA SER A 253 6.00 24.17 -4.50
C SER A 253 4.63 24.83 -4.42
N CYS A 254 4.28 25.63 -5.41
CA CYS A 254 2.94 26.20 -5.56
C CYS A 254 2.24 25.54 -6.75
N LEU A 255 1.01 25.08 -6.55
CA LEU A 255 0.23 24.36 -7.54
C LEU A 255 -1.15 25.01 -7.72
N ASP A 256 -1.52 25.36 -8.94
CA ASP A 256 -2.87 25.81 -9.30
C ASP A 256 -3.16 25.38 -10.74
N PRO A 257 -4.26 24.66 -11.03
CA PRO A 257 -4.65 24.31 -12.40
C PRO A 257 -4.59 25.45 -13.42
N ASN A 258 -4.76 26.70 -12.97
CA ASN A 258 -4.74 27.90 -13.81
C ASN A 258 -3.39 28.64 -13.83
N GLY A 259 -2.37 28.09 -13.18
CA GLY A 259 -1.03 28.66 -12.99
C GLY A 259 -0.84 29.30 -11.62
N ALA A 260 0.22 28.92 -10.92
CA ALA A 260 0.45 29.30 -9.52
C ALA A 260 1.27 30.60 -9.34
N GLY A 261 1.44 31.40 -10.40
CA GLY A 261 2.21 32.64 -10.37
C GLY A 261 1.73 33.65 -9.32
N GLY A 262 0.42 33.66 -8.98
CA GLY A 262 -0.12 34.46 -7.88
C GLY A 262 0.42 34.02 -6.51
N SER A 263 0.26 32.74 -6.21
CA SER A 263 0.76 32.07 -5.00
C SER A 263 2.27 32.21 -4.80
N VAL A 264 3.06 32.01 -5.87
CA VAL A 264 4.52 32.20 -5.82
C VAL A 264 4.88 33.64 -5.46
N ASN A 265 4.20 34.62 -6.06
CA ASN A 265 4.46 36.03 -5.76
C ASN A 265 4.05 36.41 -4.34
N ASP A 266 2.92 35.90 -3.84
CA ASP A 266 2.46 36.18 -2.48
C ASP A 266 3.51 35.71 -1.44
N ILE A 267 4.07 34.51 -1.60
CA ILE A 267 5.14 34.01 -0.72
C ILE A 267 6.39 34.88 -0.85
N LYS A 268 6.87 35.15 -2.06
CA LYS A 268 8.09 35.96 -2.28
C LYS A 268 7.99 37.36 -1.69
N LEU A 269 6.81 37.99 -1.77
CA LEU A 269 6.57 39.34 -1.23
C LEU A 269 6.42 39.36 0.30
N SER A 270 6.03 38.24 0.92
CA SER A 270 5.90 38.12 2.37
C SER A 270 7.24 37.89 3.10
N LEU A 271 8.29 37.52 2.36
CA LEU A 271 9.64 37.31 2.89
C LEU A 271 10.45 38.61 2.88
N ASN A 272 11.20 38.85 3.95
CA ASN A 272 12.24 39.87 3.98
C ASN A 272 13.52 39.36 3.30
N GLN A 273 14.37 40.25 2.79
CA GLN A 273 15.61 39.87 2.11
C GLN A 273 16.54 38.97 2.96
N ASN A 274 16.54 39.17 4.29
CA ASN A 274 17.32 38.35 5.22
C ASN A 274 16.71 36.96 5.49
N GLN A 275 15.52 36.68 4.98
CA GLN A 275 14.81 35.39 5.06
C GLN A 275 14.92 34.60 3.75
N TYR A 276 15.53 35.14 2.69
CA TYR A 276 15.60 34.43 1.41
C TYR A 276 16.46 33.17 1.49
N ASP A 277 17.52 33.22 2.31
CA ASP A 277 18.41 32.08 2.56
C ASP A 277 17.77 31.02 3.49
N SER A 278 16.58 31.29 4.04
CA SER A 278 15.80 30.30 4.80
C SER A 278 15.00 29.36 3.90
N LEU A 279 14.88 29.64 2.59
CA LEU A 279 14.23 28.77 1.62
C LEU A 279 15.27 28.28 0.62
N VAL A 280 15.78 27.08 0.85
CA VAL A 280 16.89 26.47 0.11
C VAL A 280 16.37 25.34 -0.77
N GLY A 281 16.64 25.40 -2.07
CA GLY A 281 16.13 24.42 -3.03
C GLY A 281 16.28 24.93 -4.47
N ALA A 282 15.75 24.17 -5.43
CA ALA A 282 15.74 24.55 -6.84
C ALA A 282 14.89 25.82 -7.09
N GLY A 283 15.05 26.45 -8.27
CA GLY A 283 14.19 27.57 -8.68
C GLY A 283 14.56 28.98 -8.20
N GLY A 284 15.76 29.15 -7.64
CA GLY A 284 16.35 30.46 -7.29
C GLY A 284 16.25 30.82 -5.81
N SER A 285 16.54 32.08 -5.47
CA SER A 285 16.51 32.60 -4.09
C SER A 285 15.46 33.73 -3.99
N PRO A 286 14.41 33.58 -3.17
CA PRO A 286 14.07 32.40 -2.36
C PRO A 286 13.56 31.24 -3.24
N SER A 287 13.76 30.00 -2.79
CA SER A 287 13.36 28.78 -3.52
C SER A 287 11.83 28.56 -3.43
N VAL A 288 11.11 29.21 -4.34
CA VAL A 288 9.65 29.09 -4.48
C VAL A 288 9.32 29.02 -5.96
N VAL A 289 8.67 27.93 -6.37
CA VAL A 289 8.43 27.57 -7.79
C VAL A 289 6.94 27.28 -8.04
N ASP A 290 6.52 27.53 -9.28
CA ASP A 290 5.24 27.06 -9.81
C ASP A 290 5.46 25.73 -10.53
N ASP A 291 5.18 24.62 -9.84
CA ASP A 291 5.38 23.27 -10.38
C ASP A 291 4.12 22.74 -11.08
N THR A 292 3.12 23.59 -11.31
CA THR A 292 1.84 23.18 -11.92
C THR A 292 2.07 22.44 -13.23
N ASN A 293 2.94 22.95 -14.11
CA ASN A 293 3.21 22.32 -15.41
C ASN A 293 3.98 21.01 -15.27
N GLU A 294 4.84 20.88 -14.26
CA GLU A 294 5.57 19.65 -13.99
C GLU A 294 4.62 18.55 -13.53
N VAL A 295 3.70 18.88 -12.61
CA VAL A 295 2.64 17.96 -12.16
C VAL A 295 1.67 17.62 -13.29
N GLN A 296 1.28 18.60 -14.14
CA GLN A 296 0.37 18.36 -15.27
C GLN A 296 0.94 17.45 -16.35
N ASN A 297 2.26 17.49 -16.56
CA ASN A 297 2.96 16.72 -17.60
C ASN A 297 3.81 15.58 -17.02
N SER A 298 3.62 15.27 -15.73
CA SER A 298 4.36 14.19 -15.07
C SER A 298 4.14 12.86 -15.80
N PRO A 299 5.17 12.01 -15.92
CA PRO A 299 5.00 10.64 -16.40
C PRO A 299 4.08 9.83 -15.47
N ASN A 300 4.02 10.19 -14.18
CA ASN A 300 3.11 9.58 -13.24
C ASN A 300 1.65 10.01 -13.54
N PRO A 301 0.74 9.07 -13.89
CA PRO A 301 -0.65 9.40 -14.21
C PRO A 301 -1.43 9.98 -13.03
N ASP A 302 -1.06 9.65 -11.79
CA ASP A 302 -1.75 10.07 -10.58
C ASP A 302 -1.37 11.47 -10.12
N ALA A 303 -0.18 11.96 -10.49
CA ALA A 303 0.31 13.28 -10.06
C ALA A 303 -0.71 14.38 -10.35
N ARG A 304 -1.47 14.27 -11.46
CA ARG A 304 -2.49 15.26 -11.84
C ARG A 304 -3.69 15.32 -10.90
N ASN A 305 -3.94 14.27 -10.10
CA ASN A 305 -5.09 14.20 -9.22
C ASN A 305 -5.04 15.26 -8.12
N VAL A 306 -3.84 15.68 -7.66
CA VAL A 306 -3.74 16.75 -6.65
C VAL A 306 -4.27 18.09 -7.16
N LEU A 307 -4.29 18.30 -8.48
CA LEU A 307 -4.84 19.49 -9.12
C LEU A 307 -6.39 19.48 -9.19
N ASP A 308 -7.07 18.41 -8.77
CA ASP A 308 -8.53 18.34 -8.71
C ASP A 308 -9.04 18.50 -7.25
N PRO A 309 -9.71 19.64 -6.91
CA PRO A 309 -10.31 19.85 -5.61
C PRO A 309 -11.32 18.76 -5.19
N SER A 310 -12.04 18.18 -6.16
CA SER A 310 -13.02 17.11 -5.90
C SER A 310 -12.33 15.81 -5.52
N TYR A 311 -11.20 15.50 -6.17
CA TYR A 311 -10.34 14.40 -5.78
C TYR A 311 -9.82 14.59 -4.34
N LEU A 312 -9.28 15.77 -4.00
CA LEU A 312 -8.78 16.06 -2.64
C LEU A 312 -9.87 15.92 -1.56
N ALA A 313 -11.09 16.40 -1.84
CA ALA A 313 -12.23 16.21 -0.94
C ALA A 313 -12.68 14.74 -0.85
N SER A 314 -12.45 13.94 -1.89
CA SER A 314 -12.78 12.51 -1.90
C SER A 314 -11.74 11.68 -1.14
N ILE A 315 -10.45 11.96 -1.32
CA ILE A 315 -9.37 11.25 -0.64
C ILE A 315 -9.40 11.53 0.86
N ALA A 316 -9.70 12.77 1.27
CA ALA A 316 -9.88 13.09 2.68
C ALA A 316 -10.98 12.23 3.35
N ARG A 317 -12.08 11.96 2.63
CA ARG A 317 -13.17 11.07 3.10
C ARG A 317 -12.78 9.59 3.08
N LYS A 318 -11.99 9.16 2.10
CA LYS A 318 -11.48 7.78 2.01
C LYS A 318 -10.50 7.49 3.15
N LEU A 319 -9.54 8.39 3.37
CA LEU A 319 -8.56 8.31 4.46
C LEU A 319 -9.26 8.28 5.82
N ALA A 320 -10.32 9.07 6.02
CA ALA A 320 -11.13 9.03 7.24
C ALA A 320 -11.75 7.64 7.53
N ALA A 321 -12.00 6.82 6.50
CA ALA A 321 -12.59 5.49 6.66
C ALA A 321 -11.55 4.40 6.96
N ILE A 322 -10.28 4.63 6.61
CA ILE A 322 -9.17 3.68 6.82
C ILE A 322 -8.15 4.14 7.87
N ALA A 323 -8.35 5.31 8.47
CA ALA A 323 -7.45 5.88 9.46
C ALA A 323 -7.33 4.96 10.69
N ASP A 324 -6.10 4.74 11.13
CA ASP A 324 -5.81 4.01 12.36
C ASP A 324 -6.27 4.81 13.58
N LEU A 325 -6.11 6.14 13.52
CA LEU A 325 -6.53 7.08 14.54
C LEU A 325 -7.49 8.11 13.96
N ARG A 326 -8.66 8.27 14.59
CA ARG A 326 -9.71 9.19 14.15
C ARG A 326 -10.17 10.08 15.29
N TYR A 327 -10.10 11.39 15.06
CA TYR A 327 -10.53 12.43 15.99
C TYR A 327 -11.63 13.28 15.37
N GLU A 328 -12.71 13.49 16.12
CA GLU A 328 -13.85 14.28 15.68
C GLU A 328 -13.88 15.62 16.43
N GLY A 329 -14.09 16.71 15.70
CA GLY A 329 -14.06 18.06 16.24
C GLY A 329 -12.63 18.55 16.53
N ASP A 330 -12.56 19.77 17.07
CA ASP A 330 -11.31 20.44 17.36
C ASP A 330 -10.50 19.71 18.44
N GLN A 331 -9.23 19.45 18.14
CA GLN A 331 -8.27 18.78 19.01
C GLN A 331 -7.21 19.77 19.51
N SER A 332 -6.84 19.63 20.78
CA SER A 332 -5.69 20.34 21.36
C SER A 332 -4.79 19.34 22.08
N LEU A 333 -3.54 19.23 21.62
CA LEU A 333 -2.57 18.24 22.05
C LEU A 333 -1.46 18.95 22.82
N GLY A 334 -1.48 18.84 24.16
CA GLY A 334 -0.63 19.68 25.01
C GLY A 334 -0.11 19.07 26.31
N GLY A 335 -0.38 17.79 26.58
CA GLY A 335 -0.13 17.22 27.91
C GLY A 335 1.02 16.22 27.99
N ASN A 336 1.88 16.36 29.02
CA ASN A 336 2.76 15.30 29.55
C ASN A 336 1.96 14.16 30.25
N GLY A 337 0.69 13.98 29.90
CA GLY A 337 -0.23 13.01 30.48
C GLY A 337 -0.46 11.84 29.53
N GLN A 338 -1.00 10.73 30.05
CA GLN A 338 -1.16 9.44 29.36
C GLN A 338 -2.08 9.42 28.12
N ASP A 339 -2.54 10.58 27.64
CA ASP A 339 -3.26 10.77 26.37
C ASP A 339 -2.37 11.46 25.31
N ALA A 340 -1.04 11.29 25.38
CA ALA A 340 -0.16 11.66 24.29
C ALA A 340 -0.58 10.85 23.06
N LEU A 341 -1.15 11.53 22.06
CA LEU A 341 -1.50 10.92 20.79
C LEU A 341 -0.26 10.21 20.23
N ALA A 342 -0.31 8.89 20.17
CA ALA A 342 0.73 8.10 19.52
C ALA A 342 0.52 8.25 18.01
N LEU A 343 0.99 9.37 17.44
CA LEU A 343 0.91 9.72 16.01
C LEU A 343 1.77 8.79 15.11
N GLY A 344 2.03 7.55 15.54
CA GLY A 344 2.95 6.60 14.92
C GLY A 344 4.42 6.81 15.28
N SER A 345 5.24 5.84 14.90
CA SER A 345 6.70 5.96 14.86
C SER A 345 7.19 5.52 13.48
N PRO A 346 8.45 5.83 13.08
CA PRO A 346 8.97 5.38 11.78
C PRO A 346 8.89 3.85 11.57
N GLU A 347 8.93 3.07 12.65
CA GLU A 347 8.79 1.60 12.62
C GLU A 347 7.34 1.12 12.64
N ASP A 348 6.40 1.95 13.10
CA ASP A 348 4.95 1.68 13.11
C ASP A 348 4.16 2.93 12.70
N PRO A 349 4.28 3.36 11.43
CA PRO A 349 3.65 4.58 10.94
C PRO A 349 2.12 4.44 10.92
N LYS A 350 1.41 5.54 11.23
CA LYS A 350 -0.07 5.54 11.35
C LYS A 350 -0.73 6.54 10.42
N ILE A 351 -1.94 6.20 9.96
CA ILE A 351 -2.87 7.16 9.36
C ILE A 351 -3.66 7.84 10.47
N THR A 352 -3.40 9.12 10.71
CA THR A 352 -4.12 9.95 11.67
C THR A 352 -5.04 10.92 10.95
N TYR A 353 -6.34 10.86 11.26
CA TYR A 353 -7.37 11.75 10.72
C TYR A 353 -7.99 12.63 11.79
N VAL A 354 -7.96 13.95 11.57
CA VAL A 354 -8.59 14.97 12.43
C VAL A 354 -9.69 15.71 11.67
N HIS A 355 -10.94 15.45 12.05
CA HIS A 355 -12.13 16.13 11.54
C HIS A 355 -12.40 17.44 12.30
N GLY A 356 -11.51 18.42 12.15
CA GLY A 356 -11.57 19.70 12.84
C GLY A 356 -10.22 20.39 12.85
N ASN A 357 -10.07 21.39 13.72
CA ASN A 357 -8.79 22.04 13.96
C ASN A 357 -7.87 21.15 14.80
N LEU A 358 -6.56 21.23 14.58
CA LEU A 358 -5.54 20.57 15.39
C LEU A 358 -4.57 21.61 15.96
N ASP A 359 -4.57 21.78 17.28
CA ASP A 359 -3.65 22.65 18.00
C ASP A 359 -2.64 21.83 18.82
N VAL A 360 -1.40 21.73 18.34
CA VAL A 360 -0.28 21.12 19.05
C VAL A 360 0.37 22.18 19.92
N SER A 361 0.17 22.10 21.24
CA SER A 361 0.74 23.02 22.23
C SER A 361 1.80 22.37 23.13
N GLY A 362 2.01 21.05 23.03
CA GLY A 362 3.00 20.26 23.78
C GLY A 362 4.20 19.83 22.93
N SER A 363 5.01 18.90 23.45
CA SER A 363 6.05 18.21 22.66
C SER A 363 5.48 16.91 22.12
N ILE A 364 5.38 16.80 20.80
CA ILE A 364 4.76 15.67 20.11
C ILE A 364 5.71 15.16 19.04
N VAL A 365 5.87 13.84 19.00
CA VAL A 365 6.59 13.14 17.95
C VAL A 365 5.61 12.20 17.25
N GLY A 366 5.65 12.16 15.92
CA GLY A 366 4.78 11.29 15.11
C GLY A 366 5.40 10.87 13.79
N ALA A 367 4.84 9.83 13.17
CA ALA A 367 5.24 9.40 11.84
C ALA A 367 4.08 8.73 11.06
N GLY A 368 4.07 8.91 9.75
CA GLY A 368 3.05 8.37 8.84
C GLY A 368 2.30 9.46 8.08
N LEU A 369 0.96 9.32 8.01
CA LEU A 369 0.10 10.27 7.31
C LEU A 369 -0.80 11.00 8.31
N LEU A 370 -0.65 12.33 8.41
CA LEU A 370 -1.51 13.18 9.25
C LEU A 370 -2.43 14.02 8.36
N LEU A 371 -3.73 13.77 8.43
CA LEU A 371 -4.75 14.54 7.71
C LEU A 371 -5.57 15.40 8.66
N VAL A 372 -5.54 16.71 8.47
CA VAL A 372 -6.32 17.71 9.21
C VAL A 372 -7.27 18.41 8.24
N THR A 373 -8.55 18.47 8.60
CA THR A 373 -9.57 19.13 7.75
C THR A 373 -9.85 20.59 8.11
N GLY A 374 -9.53 21.00 9.35
CA GLY A 374 -9.51 22.38 9.78
C GLY A 374 -8.10 22.98 9.75
N ASP A 375 -7.84 23.88 10.69
CA ASP A 375 -6.57 24.57 10.84
C ASP A 375 -5.55 23.66 11.57
N LEU A 376 -4.31 23.60 11.07
CA LEU A 376 -3.20 22.99 11.78
C LEU A 376 -2.36 24.08 12.46
N LYS A 377 -2.21 23.99 13.79
CA LYS A 377 -1.41 24.93 14.59
C LYS A 377 -0.35 24.17 15.38
N GLY A 378 0.92 24.45 15.12
CA GLY A 378 2.07 23.98 15.89
C GLY A 378 2.55 25.04 16.87
N ASN A 379 1.79 25.29 17.93
CA ASN A 379 2.13 26.25 19.01
C ASN A 379 3.15 25.70 20.03
N GLY A 380 3.37 24.39 20.04
CA GLY A 380 4.36 23.67 20.84
C GLY A 380 5.59 23.27 20.03
N SER A 381 6.05 22.04 20.25
CA SER A 381 7.10 21.37 19.47
C SER A 381 6.47 20.15 18.78
N LEU A 382 6.26 20.24 17.47
CA LEU A 382 5.82 19.12 16.65
C LEU A 382 6.99 18.59 15.83
N ILE A 383 7.42 17.36 16.09
CA ILE A 383 8.38 16.62 15.29
C ILE A 383 7.64 15.54 14.50
N TYR A 384 7.64 15.61 13.17
CA TYR A 384 6.87 14.69 12.34
C TYR A 384 7.70 14.12 11.19
N GLU A 385 7.68 12.78 11.04
CA GLU A 385 8.32 12.08 9.92
C GLU A 385 7.27 11.45 8.99
N GLY A 386 7.03 12.06 7.83
CA GLY A 386 6.02 11.59 6.89
C GLY A 386 5.32 12.71 6.11
N LEU A 387 4.04 12.50 5.84
CA LEU A 387 3.22 13.43 5.04
C LEU A 387 2.11 14.05 5.88
N ILE A 388 2.06 15.38 5.90
CA ILE A 388 0.99 16.16 6.53
C ILE A 388 0.08 16.72 5.44
N LEU A 389 -1.20 16.40 5.49
CA LEU A 389 -2.25 16.90 4.62
C LEU A 389 -3.17 17.84 5.40
N VAL A 390 -3.24 19.11 5.01
CA VAL A 390 -4.18 20.10 5.57
C VAL A 390 -5.21 20.43 4.49
N LEU A 391 -6.28 19.64 4.43
CA LEU A 391 -7.28 19.66 3.35
C LEU A 391 -8.65 20.08 3.88
N GLY A 392 -9.06 21.30 3.57
CA GLY A 392 -10.34 21.85 4.02
C GLY A 392 -10.23 23.35 4.18
N THR A 393 -9.78 23.84 5.34
CA THR A 393 -9.47 25.28 5.48
C THR A 393 -8.12 25.66 4.85
N GLY A 394 -7.17 24.72 4.77
CA GLY A 394 -5.84 24.95 4.19
C GLY A 394 -5.00 25.96 4.99
N ASN A 395 -5.27 26.08 6.29
CA ASN A 395 -4.56 26.99 7.18
C ASN A 395 -3.51 26.25 8.00
N VAL A 396 -2.28 26.74 7.93
CA VAL A 396 -1.12 26.16 8.61
C VAL A 396 -0.41 27.26 9.41
N ASP A 397 -0.24 27.05 10.71
CA ASP A 397 0.37 28.00 11.63
C ASP A 397 1.43 27.30 12.50
N PHE A 398 2.69 27.43 12.12
CA PHE A 398 3.83 26.99 12.92
C PHE A 398 4.37 28.16 13.71
N GLY A 399 3.62 28.60 14.71
CA GLY A 399 3.97 29.73 15.58
C GLY A 399 4.78 29.36 16.83
N GLY A 400 4.89 28.07 17.13
CA GLY A 400 5.52 27.51 18.33
C GLY A 400 7.04 27.49 18.33
N SER A 401 7.59 26.67 19.23
CA SER A 401 9.04 26.51 19.39
C SER A 401 9.46 25.10 19.01
N ASN A 402 10.38 24.99 18.05
CA ASN A 402 11.00 23.73 17.62
C ASN A 402 10.07 22.80 16.84
N ASN A 403 9.35 23.35 15.85
CA ASN A 403 8.59 22.50 14.94
C ASN A 403 9.53 21.93 13.86
N GLY A 404 9.52 20.62 13.67
CA GLY A 404 10.35 19.91 12.72
C GLY A 404 9.52 18.98 11.86
N VAL A 405 9.61 19.07 10.54
CA VAL A 405 8.99 18.09 9.64
C VAL A 405 10.05 17.53 8.71
N LEU A 406 10.15 16.19 8.68
CA LEU A 406 10.97 15.43 7.76
C LEU A 406 10.04 14.67 6.80
N GLY A 407 9.93 15.12 5.56
CA GLY A 407 9.00 14.59 4.57
C GLY A 407 8.30 15.72 3.82
N GLY A 408 6.96 15.75 3.86
CA GLY A 408 6.16 16.69 3.08
C GLY A 408 4.96 17.25 3.82
N LEU A 409 4.61 18.50 3.51
CA LEU A 409 3.36 19.14 3.93
C LEU A 409 2.59 19.65 2.72
N VAL A 410 1.32 19.29 2.63
CA VAL A 410 0.42 19.69 1.55
C VAL A 410 -0.77 20.43 2.16
N ALA A 411 -1.00 21.67 1.73
CA ALA A 411 -2.13 22.48 2.21
C ALA A 411 -3.02 22.94 1.05
N ALA A 412 -4.33 22.72 1.19
CA ALA A 412 -5.33 23.14 0.22
C ALA A 412 -6.60 23.64 0.93
N ASN A 413 -7.05 24.83 0.55
CA ASN A 413 -8.35 25.34 0.97
C ASN A 413 -9.41 24.88 -0.03
N LEU A 414 -10.35 24.06 0.42
CA LEU A 414 -11.41 23.48 -0.40
C LEU A 414 -12.73 24.16 -0.04
N VAL A 415 -13.19 25.06 -0.91
CA VAL A 415 -14.41 25.85 -0.69
C VAL A 415 -15.53 25.45 -1.65
N GLY A 416 -16.78 25.53 -1.19
CA GLY A 416 -17.97 25.33 -2.02
C GLY A 416 -18.42 23.88 -2.20
N SER A 417 -19.50 23.69 -2.98
CA SER A 417 -20.03 22.39 -3.38
C SER A 417 -20.59 22.51 -4.81
N PRO A 418 -19.89 22.00 -5.85
CA PRO A 418 -18.65 21.22 -5.81
C PRO A 418 -17.44 22.01 -5.26
N PRO A 419 -16.43 21.33 -4.68
CA PRO A 419 -15.27 21.99 -4.11
C PRO A 419 -14.41 22.67 -5.18
N THR A 420 -13.83 23.81 -4.82
CA THR A 420 -12.88 24.59 -5.62
C THR A 420 -11.72 25.06 -4.73
N PHE A 421 -10.58 25.40 -5.31
CA PHE A 421 -9.45 25.96 -4.56
C PHE A 421 -9.76 27.39 -4.07
N GLY A 422 -9.71 27.58 -2.76
CA GLY A 422 -9.68 28.88 -2.10
C GLY A 422 -8.26 29.35 -1.79
N PRO A 423 -8.10 30.53 -1.16
CA PRO A 423 -6.80 30.98 -0.68
C PRO A 423 -6.34 30.14 0.52
N THR A 424 -5.11 29.65 0.51
CA THR A 424 -4.50 28.99 1.67
C THR A 424 -3.81 30.01 2.58
N SER A 425 -3.50 29.63 3.82
CA SER A 425 -2.74 30.49 4.73
C SER A 425 -1.56 29.73 5.33
N LEU A 426 -0.41 30.39 5.35
CA LEU A 426 0.81 29.91 5.99
C LEU A 426 1.30 30.96 6.98
N LYS A 427 1.49 30.56 8.23
CA LYS A 427 2.21 31.35 9.21
C LYS A 427 3.39 30.55 9.72
N MET A 428 4.57 31.13 9.60
CA MET A 428 5.80 30.53 10.12
C MET A 428 6.46 31.51 11.06
N HIS A 429 6.42 31.17 12.36
CA HIS A 429 7.10 31.91 13.41
C HIS A 429 7.98 30.98 14.26
N GLY A 430 8.86 31.59 15.06
CA GLY A 430 9.72 30.83 15.96
C GLY A 430 10.80 30.00 15.25
N ASN A 431 11.23 28.93 15.92
CA ASN A 431 12.19 27.96 15.37
C ASN A 431 11.40 26.83 14.71
N SER A 432 11.35 26.83 13.38
CA SER A 432 10.63 25.81 12.61
C SER A 432 11.45 25.39 11.38
N ASP A 433 11.72 24.09 11.26
CA ASP A 433 12.57 23.52 10.21
C ASP A 433 11.82 22.43 9.43
N PHE A 434 11.87 22.52 8.10
CA PHE A 434 11.21 21.59 7.18
C PHE A 434 12.26 21.04 6.23
N TYR A 435 12.41 19.72 6.20
CA TYR A 435 13.39 19.02 5.37
C TYR A 435 12.67 18.03 4.46
N PHE A 436 13.00 18.08 3.19
CA PHE A 436 12.49 17.12 2.23
C PHE A 436 13.12 15.74 2.47
N ARG A 437 12.29 14.71 2.47
CA ARG A 437 12.74 13.32 2.45
C ARG A 437 11.77 12.46 1.66
N GLY A 438 12.19 12.05 0.47
CA GLY A 438 11.34 11.28 -0.44
C GLY A 438 10.86 9.96 0.17
N ASP A 439 11.72 9.30 0.95
CA ASP A 439 11.38 8.03 1.61
C ASP A 439 10.29 8.19 2.68
N SER A 440 10.27 9.30 3.43
CA SER A 440 9.22 9.56 4.43
C SER A 440 7.87 9.87 3.78
N ILE A 441 7.87 10.58 2.64
CA ILE A 441 6.66 10.81 1.84
C ILE A 441 6.14 9.49 1.27
N ARG A 442 7.02 8.69 0.63
CA ARG A 442 6.66 7.38 0.08
C ARG A 442 6.15 6.41 1.16
N MET A 443 6.75 6.42 2.35
CA MET A 443 6.25 5.68 3.50
C MET A 443 4.79 6.07 3.79
N ALA A 444 4.49 7.36 3.91
CA ALA A 444 3.14 7.84 4.22
C ALA A 444 2.12 7.53 3.11
N VAL A 445 2.51 7.66 1.83
CA VAL A 445 1.66 7.35 0.66
C VAL A 445 1.42 5.83 0.51
N SER A 446 2.32 5.00 1.04
CA SER A 446 2.19 3.54 0.99
C SER A 446 1.28 2.92 2.05
N LEU A 447 0.74 3.72 2.99
CA LEU A 447 -0.19 3.29 4.04
C LEU A 447 -1.62 3.12 3.53
#